data_AF-A0A7Z9GVV0-F1
#
_entry.id   AF-A0A7Z9GVV0-F1
#
_cell.length_a   1.000
_cell.length_b   1.000
_cell.length_c   1.000
_cell.angle_alpha   90.00
_cell.angle_beta   90.00
_cell.angle_gamma   90.00
#
_symmetry.space_group_name_H-M   'P 1'
#
loop_
_entity.id
_entity.type
_entity.pdbx_description
1 polymer ?
#
loop_
_entity_poly.entity_id
_entity_poly.type
_entity_poly.pdbx_seq_one_letter_code
_entity_poly.pdbx_strand_id
1 'polypeptide(L)'
;MKLLSHTLIAVTALISLPANAQNSTTRQNVLLITIDDLRPALGCFGDKTAITPNIDRLASQGILFKRAYCQQAVCSPSRLSLLTGRRPDTIRVWDLATHFRAAAPDIVTLPQHFKNHV
;
A
#
# COMPACT_ATOMS: atom_id res chain seq x y z
N MET A 1 -76.33 1.18 -27.23
CA MET A 1 -75.45 0.94 -28.41
C MET A 1 -74.20 1.80 -28.19
N LYS A 2 -73.01 1.21 -28.36
CA LYS A 2 -71.66 1.69 -27.99
C LYS A 2 -71.41 3.19 -28.19
N LEU A 3 -70.57 3.80 -27.34
CA LEU A 3 -69.30 4.47 -27.69
C LEU A 3 -68.63 4.96 -26.38
N LEU A 4 -67.62 4.23 -25.86
CA LEU A 4 -66.18 4.57 -25.88
C LEU A 4 -65.87 5.80 -25.00
N SER A 5 -65.54 5.60 -23.72
CA SER A 5 -64.18 5.38 -23.16
C SER A 5 -63.19 6.47 -23.61
N HIS A 6 -62.47 7.08 -22.66
CA HIS A 6 -61.09 7.62 -22.77
C HIS A 6 -60.81 8.47 -21.52
N THR A 7 -60.68 7.79 -20.36
CA THR A 7 -60.10 8.41 -19.16
C THR A 7 -58.59 8.39 -19.36
N LEU A 8 -58.01 9.54 -19.67
CA LEU A 8 -56.57 9.71 -19.89
C LEU A 8 -55.86 9.66 -18.52
N ILE A 9 -55.43 8.46 -18.11
CA ILE A 9 -54.58 8.27 -16.93
C ILE A 9 -53.16 8.68 -17.35
N ALA A 10 -52.74 9.86 -16.92
CA ALA A 10 -51.35 10.30 -17.04
C ALA A 10 -50.48 9.46 -16.09
N VAL A 11 -49.88 8.39 -16.62
CA VAL A 11 -48.85 7.63 -15.92
C VAL A 11 -47.57 8.46 -15.96
N THR A 12 -47.37 9.30 -14.95
CA THR A 12 -46.06 9.90 -14.67
C THR A 12 -45.12 8.80 -14.21
N ALA A 13 -44.37 8.23 -15.15
CA ALA A 13 -43.25 7.36 -14.83
C ALA A 13 -42.23 8.17 -14.02
N LEU A 14 -42.14 7.92 -12.71
CA LEU A 14 -40.98 8.30 -11.91
C LEU A 14 -39.77 7.55 -12.48
N ILE A 15 -39.04 8.22 -13.36
CA ILE A 15 -37.71 7.77 -13.78
C ILE A 15 -36.81 8.04 -12.58
N SER A 16 -36.66 7.05 -11.71
CA SER A 16 -35.63 7.03 -10.68
C SER A 16 -34.27 6.99 -11.37
N LEU A 17 -33.69 8.17 -11.59
CA LEU A 17 -32.29 8.29 -11.98
C LEU A 17 -31.44 7.57 -10.92
N PRO A 18 -30.64 6.56 -11.28
CA PRO A 18 -29.69 6.01 -10.33
C PRO A 18 -28.76 7.15 -9.93
N ALA A 19 -28.74 7.48 -8.63
CA ALA A 19 -27.75 8.37 -8.07
C ALA A 19 -26.40 7.73 -8.34
N ASN A 20 -25.67 8.28 -9.31
CA ASN A 20 -24.32 7.87 -9.62
C ASN A 20 -23.47 8.30 -8.43
N ALA A 21 -23.40 7.44 -7.40
CA ALA A 21 -22.43 7.58 -6.33
C ALA A 21 -21.07 7.56 -7.01
N GLN A 22 -20.52 8.74 -7.29
CA GLN A 22 -19.11 8.85 -7.59
C GLN A 22 -18.41 8.33 -6.35
N ASN A 23 -17.96 7.08 -6.41
CA ASN A 23 -16.88 6.62 -5.56
C ASN A 23 -15.69 7.51 -5.90
N SER A 24 -15.60 8.66 -5.25
CA SER A 24 -14.35 9.41 -5.16
C SER A 24 -13.43 8.52 -4.33
N THR A 25 -12.77 7.59 -4.99
CA THR A 25 -11.64 6.87 -4.42
C THR A 25 -10.57 7.92 -4.19
N THR A 26 -10.63 8.57 -3.02
CA THR A 26 -9.62 9.52 -2.58
C THR A 26 -8.32 8.74 -2.52
N ARG A 27 -7.37 9.14 -3.37
CA ARG A 27 -6.06 8.49 -3.43
C ARG A 27 -5.40 8.65 -2.07
N GLN A 28 -5.05 7.53 -1.44
CA GLN A 28 -4.42 7.55 -0.13
C GLN A 28 -2.96 7.99 -0.24
N ASN A 29 -2.51 8.77 0.73
CA ASN A 29 -1.09 9.03 0.93
C ASN A 29 -0.42 7.81 1.55
N VAL A 30 0.86 7.59 1.23
CA VAL A 30 1.67 6.50 1.79
C VAL A 30 2.87 7.08 2.54
N LEU A 31 2.99 6.75 3.83
CA LEU A 31 4.15 7.06 4.65
C LEU A 31 4.90 5.75 4.94
N LEU A 32 6.04 5.55 4.27
CA LEU A 32 6.93 4.42 4.51
C LEU A 32 8.01 4.82 5.54
N ILE A 33 7.96 4.24 6.73
CA ILE A 33 8.96 4.44 7.79
C ILE A 33 9.90 3.24 7.80
N THR A 34 11.19 3.47 7.55
CA THR A 34 12.24 2.45 7.64
C THR A 34 13.26 2.82 8.71
N ILE A 35 13.64 1.89 9.56
CA ILE A 35 14.59 2.10 10.66
C ILE A 35 15.80 1.20 10.42
N ASP A 36 17.00 1.76 10.45
CA ASP A 36 18.24 1.00 10.24
C ASP A 36 18.55 0.10 11.43
N ASP A 37 18.98 -1.14 11.15
CA ASP A 37 19.41 -2.14 12.13
C ASP A 37 18.44 -2.48 13.28
N LEU A 38 17.15 -2.12 13.14
CA LEU A 38 16.14 -2.39 14.16
C LEU A 38 15.68 -3.86 14.12
N ARG A 39 16.10 -4.63 15.13
CA ARG A 39 15.44 -5.89 15.51
C ARG A 39 14.09 -5.61 16.21
N PRO A 40 13.16 -6.58 16.35
CA PRO A 40 11.86 -6.38 17.00
C PRO A 40 11.95 -6.28 18.55
N ALA A 41 12.91 -5.49 19.06
CA ALA A 41 13.06 -5.12 20.46
C ALA A 41 12.13 -3.94 20.78
N LEU A 42 10.83 -4.22 20.75
CA LEU A 42 9.75 -3.24 20.90
C LEU A 42 8.68 -3.79 21.86
N GLY A 43 8.00 -2.90 22.58
CA GLY A 43 6.92 -3.28 23.51
C GLY A 43 5.81 -4.09 22.84
N CYS A 44 5.39 -3.69 21.63
CA CYS A 44 4.39 -4.41 20.84
C CYS A 44 4.82 -5.81 20.37
N PHE A 45 6.12 -6.13 20.43
CA PHE A 45 6.67 -7.48 20.21
C PHE A 45 6.92 -8.26 21.51
N GLY A 46 6.62 -7.67 22.68
CA GLY A 46 6.76 -8.30 23.99
C GLY A 46 8.08 -8.01 24.70
N ASP A 47 8.90 -7.09 24.20
CA ASP A 47 10.09 -6.62 24.90
C ASP A 47 9.69 -5.83 26.15
N LYS A 48 10.15 -6.27 27.33
CA LYS A 48 9.82 -5.63 28.62
C LYS A 48 10.77 -4.49 29.00
N THR A 49 11.87 -4.33 28.28
CA THR A 49 12.91 -3.34 28.54
C THR A 49 12.78 -2.14 27.62
N ALA A 50 12.34 -2.35 26.38
CA ALA A 50 12.17 -1.28 25.40
C ALA A 50 11.01 -0.34 25.76
N ILE A 51 11.27 0.97 25.79
CA ILE A 51 10.25 2.01 25.99
C ILE A 51 9.89 2.59 24.62
N THR A 52 8.84 2.06 23.98
CA THR A 52 8.47 2.39 22.59
C THR A 52 7.02 2.86 22.41
N PRO A 53 6.48 3.76 23.26
CA PRO A 53 5.05 4.03 23.33
C PRO A 53 4.43 4.53 22.01
N ASN A 54 5.19 5.26 21.19
CA ASN A 54 4.71 5.73 19.88
C ASN A 54 4.62 4.61 18.83
N ILE A 55 5.57 3.68 18.83
CA ILE A 55 5.55 2.52 17.91
C ILE A 55 4.48 1.54 18.37
N ASP A 56 4.32 1.36 19.69
CA ASP A 56 3.29 0.49 20.26
C ASP A 56 1.88 1.02 19.95
N ARG A 57 1.68 2.35 20.03
CA ARG A 57 0.45 3.00 19.59
C ARG A 57 0.21 2.87 18.09
N LEU A 58 1.24 2.98 17.26
CA LEU A 58 1.11 2.76 15.82
C LEU A 58 0.67 1.31 15.52
N ALA A 59 1.25 0.33 16.22
CA ALA A 59 0.90 -1.08 16.07
C ALA A 59 -0.55 -1.38 16.49
N SER A 60 -1.09 -0.71 17.52
CA SER A 60 -2.48 -0.90 17.96
C SER A 60 -3.52 -0.28 17.01
N GLN A 61 -3.10 0.65 16.14
CA GLN A 61 -3.94 1.29 15.14
C GLN A 61 -3.87 0.60 13.75
N GLY A 62 -3.10 -0.49 13.63
CA GLY A 62 -2.86 -1.17 12.37
C GLY A 62 -2.73 -2.68 12.52
N ILE A 63 -1.97 -3.28 11.60
CA ILE A 63 -1.71 -4.72 11.58
C ILE A 63 -0.23 -4.97 11.91
N LEU A 64 0.02 -5.73 12.96
CA LEU A 64 1.36 -6.15 13.37
C LEU A 64 1.71 -7.53 12.80
N PHE A 65 2.72 -7.58 11.93
CA PHE A 65 3.26 -8.83 11.41
C PHE A 65 4.34 -9.40 12.35
N LYS A 66 4.01 -10.46 13.08
CA LYS A 66 4.95 -11.13 14.01
C LYS A 66 6.03 -11.97 13.31
N ARG A 67 5.89 -12.21 12.01
CA ARG A 67 6.77 -13.07 11.20
C ARG A 67 7.15 -12.38 9.89
N ALA A 68 7.81 -11.23 9.99
CA ALA A 68 8.35 -10.49 8.86
C ALA A 68 9.87 -10.66 8.78
N TYR A 69 10.40 -10.96 7.60
CA TYR A 69 11.83 -11.22 7.38
C TYR A 69 12.35 -10.46 6.15
N CYS A 70 13.57 -9.95 6.24
CA CYS A 70 14.28 -9.41 5.07
C CYS A 70 14.84 -10.55 4.19
N GLN A 71 15.15 -10.26 2.94
CA GLN A 71 15.70 -11.26 2.01
C GLN A 71 17.20 -11.48 2.24
N GLN A 72 17.90 -10.46 2.74
CA GLN A 72 19.31 -10.53 3.12
C GLN A 72 19.55 -9.54 4.26
N ALA A 73 20.23 -9.96 5.33
CA ALA A 73 20.48 -9.14 6.52
C ALA A 73 21.67 -8.17 6.33
N VAL A 74 21.62 -7.37 5.25
CA VAL A 74 22.62 -6.34 4.89
C VAL A 74 21.89 -5.12 4.32
N CYS A 75 22.32 -3.90 4.68
CA CYS A 75 21.60 -2.65 4.42
C CYS A 75 21.20 -2.46 2.94
N SER A 76 22.17 -2.35 2.03
CA SER A 76 21.90 -2.08 0.60
C SER A 76 21.07 -3.19 -0.08
N PRO A 77 21.47 -4.48 -0.01
CA PRO A 77 20.69 -5.58 -0.61
C PRO A 77 19.24 -5.65 -0.08
N SER A 78 19.04 -5.49 1.23
CA SER A 78 17.70 -5.50 1.85
C SER A 78 16.82 -4.36 1.36
N ARG A 79 17.36 -3.13 1.38
CA ARG A 79 16.64 -1.91 0.97
C ARG A 79 16.29 -1.96 -0.51
N LEU A 80 17.20 -2.41 -1.36
CA LEU A 80 16.94 -2.55 -2.78
C LEU A 80 15.91 -3.65 -3.07
N SER A 81 15.96 -4.76 -2.32
CA SER A 81 14.95 -5.82 -2.44
C SER A 81 13.55 -5.28 -2.15
N LEU A 82 13.39 -4.55 -1.03
CA LEU A 82 12.13 -3.91 -0.65
C LEU A 82 11.66 -2.88 -1.70
N LEU A 83 12.56 -1.97 -2.09
CA LEU A 83 12.20 -0.84 -2.96
C LEU A 83 11.98 -1.23 -4.41
N THR A 84 12.45 -2.39 -4.86
CA THR A 84 12.24 -2.85 -6.24
C THR A 84 11.23 -4.00 -6.33
N GLY A 85 10.86 -4.61 -5.20
CA GLY A 85 10.03 -5.81 -5.16
C GLY A 85 10.70 -7.00 -5.86
N ARG A 86 12.04 -7.09 -5.82
CA ARG A 86 12.83 -8.16 -6.42
C ARG A 86 13.80 -8.73 -5.40
N ARG A 87 14.11 -10.02 -5.47
CA ARG A 87 15.08 -10.65 -4.57
C ARG A 87 16.50 -10.17 -4.88
N PRO A 88 17.45 -10.21 -3.91
CA PRO A 88 18.86 -9.88 -4.14
C PRO A 88 19.45 -10.57 -5.37
N ASP A 89 19.12 -11.84 -5.60
CA ASP A 89 19.61 -12.61 -6.75
C ASP A 89 19.07 -12.13 -8.09
N THR A 90 17.88 -11.50 -8.12
CA THR A 90 17.31 -10.92 -9.34
C THR A 90 17.98 -9.59 -9.69
N ILE A 91 18.32 -8.77 -8.69
CA ILE A 91 18.98 -7.47 -8.89
C ILE A 91 20.52 -7.58 -8.90
N ARG A 92 21.06 -8.73 -8.49
CA ARG A 92 22.49 -9.05 -8.42
C ARG A 92 23.30 -8.05 -7.58
N VAL A 93 22.71 -7.61 -6.47
CA VAL A 93 23.37 -6.75 -5.47
C VAL A 93 23.37 -7.49 -4.14
N TRP A 94 24.57 -7.92 -3.71
CA TRP A 94 24.76 -8.67 -2.46
C TRP A 94 25.66 -7.95 -1.46
N ASP A 95 26.23 -6.81 -1.85
CA ASP A 95 27.18 -6.04 -1.06
C ASP A 95 26.71 -4.58 -0.88
N LEU A 96 27.57 -3.76 -0.28
CA LEU A 96 27.33 -2.33 -0.05
C LEU A 96 27.95 -1.43 -1.13
N ALA A 97 28.80 -1.96 -2.00
CA ALA A 97 29.59 -1.18 -2.96
C ALA A 97 28.90 -1.09 -4.33
N THR A 98 28.16 -2.13 -4.72
CA THR A 98 27.52 -2.25 -6.02
C THR A 98 26.31 -1.33 -6.10
N HIS A 99 26.39 -0.34 -6.99
CA HIS A 99 25.25 0.52 -7.27
C HIS A 99 24.19 -0.24 -8.09
N PHE A 100 22.95 -0.27 -7.63
CA PHE A 100 21.89 -1.08 -8.24
C PHE A 100 21.57 -0.72 -9.69
N ARG A 101 21.74 0.55 -10.10
CA ARG A 101 21.55 0.95 -11.51
C ARG A 101 22.65 0.44 -12.43
N ALA A 102 23.82 0.11 -11.91
CA ALA A 102 24.87 -0.54 -12.69
C ALA A 102 24.52 -2.02 -12.93
N ALA A 103 23.94 -2.69 -11.94
CA ALA A 103 23.56 -4.10 -12.03
C ALA A 103 22.20 -4.33 -12.73
N ALA A 104 21.24 -3.42 -12.53
CA ALA A 104 19.87 -3.47 -13.03
C ALA A 104 19.40 -2.06 -13.46
N PRO A 105 19.78 -1.58 -14.65
CA PRO A 105 19.54 -0.19 -15.06
C PRO A 105 18.05 0.15 -15.11
N ASP A 106 17.23 -0.73 -15.68
CA ASP A 106 15.82 -0.44 -16.00
C ASP A 106 14.82 -0.79 -14.87
N ILE A 107 15.31 -1.21 -13.70
CA ILE A 107 14.42 -1.67 -12.63
C ILE A 107 13.57 -0.52 -12.06
N VAL A 108 12.25 -0.63 -12.11
CA VAL A 108 11.38 0.39 -11.51
C VAL A 108 11.40 0.25 -9.99
N THR A 109 11.65 1.35 -9.28
CA THR A 109 11.55 1.39 -7.81
C THR A 109 10.15 1.81 -7.37
N LEU A 110 9.78 1.48 -6.14
CA LEU A 110 8.54 1.90 -5.47
C LEU A 110 8.34 3.42 -5.56
N PRO A 111 9.29 4.29 -5.14
CA PRO A 111 9.11 5.73 -5.28
C PRO A 111 9.03 6.20 -6.74
N GLN A 112 9.75 5.56 -7.68
CA GLN A 112 9.63 5.87 -9.11
C GLN A 112 8.24 5.53 -9.65
N HIS A 113 7.67 4.39 -9.23
CA HIS A 113 6.31 4.01 -9.58
C HIS A 113 5.30 5.03 -9.04
N PHE A 114 5.44 5.45 -7.77
CA PHE A 114 4.60 6.51 -7.20
C PHE A 114 4.74 7.80 -7.98
N LYS A 115 5.96 8.29 -8.23
CA LYS A 115 6.18 9.54 -9.00
C LYS A 115 5.49 9.54 -10.37
N ASN A 116 5.41 8.39 -11.04
CA ASN A 116 4.88 8.31 -12.40
C ASN A 116 3.35 8.11 -12.45
N HIS A 117 2.70 7.77 -11.35
CA HIS A 117 1.29 7.39 -11.33
C HIS A 117 0.47 8.09 -10.23
N VAL A 118 1.12 8.70 -9.24
CA VAL A 118 0.52 9.40 -8.09
C VAL A 118 0.47 10.90 -8.31
#